data_AF-A0A5N6L7M2-F1
#
_entry.id   AF-A0A5N6L7M2-F1
#
_cell.length_a   1.000
_cell.length_b   1.000
_cell.length_c   1.000
_cell.angle_alpha   90.00
_cell.angle_beta   90.00
_cell.angle_gamma   90.00
#
_symmetry.space_group_name_H-M   'P 1'
#
loop_
_entity.id
_entity.type
_entity.pdbx_description
1 polymer ?
#
loop_
_entity_poly.entity_id
_entity_poly.type
_entity_poly.pdbx_seq_one_letter_code
_entity_poly.pdbx_strand_id
1 'polypeptide(L)'
;MHFVAFSTLTAAVAPTGDRLALLAIKSMIKVDPQGVMTSWNHSVTNFCQWQGVTCGRLFTLRELRLDNNSFTGNIPATIMNCSKLEALHLGRNNLVGKIPDGIGLLSMLSFLILYVNILEGIQDKKKNAQEKKNLSQHMKTSLQL
;
A
#
# COMPACT_ATOMS: atom_id res chain seq x y z
N MET A 1 -36.29 -38.49 -16.68
CA MET A 1 -35.98 -37.16 -17.23
C MET A 1 -34.91 -36.54 -16.35
N HIS A 2 -33.67 -36.51 -16.83
CA HIS A 2 -32.54 -35.87 -16.15
C HIS A 2 -32.60 -34.36 -16.44
N PHE A 3 -32.67 -33.54 -15.38
CA PHE A 3 -32.36 -32.11 -15.47
C PHE A 3 -31.03 -31.88 -14.77
N VAL A 4 -29.96 -31.82 -15.56
CA VAL A 4 -28.74 -31.11 -15.18
C VAL A 4 -28.89 -29.69 -15.72
N ALA A 5 -29.20 -28.75 -14.83
CA ALA A 5 -29.07 -27.33 -15.12
C ALA A 5 -27.70 -26.87 -14.64
N PHE A 6 -26.70 -26.95 -15.52
CA PHE A 6 -25.50 -26.11 -15.42
C PHE A 6 -25.86 -24.77 -16.07
N SER A 7 -26.06 -23.73 -15.27
CA SER A 7 -26.21 -22.37 -15.77
C SER A 7 -25.37 -21.39 -14.95
N THR A 8 -24.36 -20.87 -15.66
CA THR A 8 -23.60 -19.62 -15.48
C THR A 8 -22.67 -19.50 -14.27
N LEU A 9 -21.38 -19.70 -14.58
CA LEU A 9 -20.24 -19.16 -13.84
C LEU A 9 -20.38 -17.62 -13.77
N THR A 10 -20.87 -17.09 -12.65
CA THR A 10 -20.77 -15.65 -12.37
C THR A 10 -19.37 -15.33 -11.86
N ALA A 11 -18.42 -15.20 -12.79
CA ALA A 11 -17.16 -14.52 -12.51
C ALA A 11 -17.40 -13.01 -12.38
N ALA A 12 -17.93 -12.59 -11.24
CA ALA A 12 -18.10 -11.18 -10.89
C ALA A 12 -17.88 -10.96 -9.38
N VAL A 13 -16.68 -11.27 -8.90
CA VAL A 13 -16.25 -10.92 -7.53
C VAL A 13 -14.91 -10.21 -7.59
N ALA A 14 -14.91 -9.03 -8.20
CA ALA A 14 -13.79 -8.08 -8.21
C ALA A 14 -14.14 -6.71 -7.58
N PRO A 15 -15.39 -6.18 -7.68
CA PRO A 15 -15.69 -4.84 -7.15
C PRO A 15 -15.65 -4.72 -5.62
N THR A 16 -15.86 -5.81 -4.89
CA THR A 16 -15.95 -5.80 -3.42
C THR A 16 -14.58 -5.85 -2.76
N GLY A 17 -13.63 -6.63 -3.26
CA GLY A 17 -12.30 -6.77 -2.66
C GLY A 17 -11.50 -5.48 -2.67
N ASP A 18 -11.39 -4.84 -3.84
CA ASP A 18 -10.62 -3.60 -4.02
C ASP A 18 -11.20 -2.43 -3.21
N ARG A 19 -12.52 -2.24 -3.29
CA ARG A 19 -13.21 -1.18 -2.54
C ARG A 19 -13.04 -1.37 -1.04
N LEU A 20 -13.15 -2.59 -0.52
CA LEU A 20 -12.95 -2.87 0.90
C LEU A 20 -11.51 -2.62 1.34
N ALA A 21 -10.53 -2.97 0.51
CA ALA A 21 -9.12 -2.67 0.78
C ALA A 21 -8.90 -1.15 0.85
N LEU A 22 -9.44 -0.38 -0.08
CA LEU A 22 -9.35 1.08 -0.06
C LEU A 22 -10.06 1.70 1.15
N LEU A 23 -11.24 1.19 1.55
CA LEU A 23 -11.90 1.66 2.77
C LEU A 23 -11.11 1.31 4.04
N ALA A 24 -10.44 0.16 4.07
CA ALA A 24 -9.54 -0.19 5.16
C ALA A 24 -8.34 0.76 5.21
N ILE A 25 -7.74 1.12 4.08
CA ILE A 25 -6.67 2.12 4.00
C ILE A 25 -7.17 3.48 4.50
N LYS A 26 -8.36 3.91 4.08
CA LYS A 26 -8.98 5.13 4.59
C LYS A 26 -9.14 5.09 6.11
N SER A 27 -9.57 3.96 6.66
CA SER A 27 -9.78 3.81 8.11
C SER A 27 -8.50 3.95 8.93
N MET A 28 -7.32 3.78 8.32
CA MET A 28 -6.03 3.90 9.00
C MET A 28 -5.59 5.34 9.17
N ILE A 29 -6.15 6.25 8.38
CA ILE A 29 -5.73 7.63 8.36
C ILE A 29 -6.59 8.43 9.34
N LYS A 30 -6.04 8.58 10.55
CA LYS A 30 -6.70 9.30 11.64
C LYS A 30 -6.76 10.82 11.42
N VAL A 31 -5.89 11.36 10.57
CA VAL A 31 -5.80 12.79 10.22
C VAL A 31 -5.41 12.89 8.74
N ASP A 32 -6.25 13.55 7.93
CA ASP A 32 -6.00 13.89 6.53
C ASP A 32 -5.83 15.41 6.39
N PRO A 33 -4.67 15.96 6.76
CA PRO A 33 -4.47 17.41 6.86
C PRO A 33 -4.50 18.11 5.50
N GLN A 34 -4.31 17.37 4.41
CA GLN A 34 -4.28 17.90 3.04
C GLN A 34 -5.60 17.66 2.28
N GLY A 35 -6.57 16.96 2.87
CA GLY A 35 -7.86 16.67 2.24
C GLY A 35 -7.76 15.74 1.03
N VAL A 36 -6.72 14.92 0.98
CA VAL A 36 -6.38 14.07 -0.18
C VAL A 36 -7.43 12.98 -0.38
N MET A 37 -8.14 12.57 0.68
CA MET A 37 -9.17 11.53 0.62
C MET A 37 -10.60 12.07 0.72
N THR A 38 -10.81 13.33 0.42
CA THR A 38 -12.15 13.94 0.32
C THR A 38 -13.05 13.18 -0.66
N SER A 39 -12.48 12.66 -1.75
CA SER A 39 -13.21 11.85 -2.74
C SER A 39 -13.55 10.43 -2.29
N TRP A 40 -12.88 9.90 -1.25
CA TRP A 40 -12.99 8.50 -0.83
C TRP A 40 -14.23 8.25 0.03
N ASN A 41 -15.42 8.57 -0.46
CA ASN A 41 -16.66 8.52 0.32
C ASN A 41 -17.64 7.46 -0.19
N HIS A 42 -18.69 7.19 0.59
CA HIS A 42 -19.71 6.20 0.23
C HIS A 42 -20.63 6.66 -0.91
N SER A 43 -20.68 7.95 -1.21
CA SER A 43 -21.53 8.54 -2.24
C SER A 43 -20.99 8.31 -3.65
N VAL A 44 -19.67 8.10 -3.79
CA VAL A 44 -19.04 7.72 -5.05
C VAL A 44 -18.97 6.20 -5.14
N THR A 45 -19.83 5.62 -5.99
CA THR A 45 -19.91 4.16 -6.18
C THR A 45 -18.73 3.60 -6.96
N ASN A 46 -18.11 4.42 -7.83
CA ASN A 46 -16.94 4.05 -8.61
C ASN A 46 -15.65 4.57 -7.94
N PHE A 47 -14.99 3.69 -7.19
CA PHE A 47 -13.74 4.04 -6.50
C PHE A 47 -12.59 4.42 -7.44
N CYS A 48 -12.70 4.15 -8.76
CA CYS A 48 -11.72 4.58 -9.74
C CYS A 48 -11.67 6.09 -9.95
N GLN A 49 -12.66 6.82 -9.43
CA GLN A 49 -12.67 8.29 -9.40
C GLN A 49 -12.03 8.86 -8.14
N TRP A 50 -11.56 7.99 -7.22
CA TRP A 50 -10.94 8.45 -5.99
C TRP A 50 -9.52 8.95 -6.26
N GLN A 51 -9.13 10.03 -5.58
CA GLN A 51 -7.81 10.60 -5.68
C GLN A 51 -6.74 9.53 -5.36
N GLY A 52 -5.73 9.45 -6.22
CA GLY A 52 -4.65 8.48 -6.09
C GLY A 52 -5.01 7.06 -6.53
N VAL A 53 -6.24 6.80 -6.98
CA VAL A 53 -6.65 5.50 -7.51
C VAL A 53 -6.58 5.51 -9.04
N THR A 54 -5.92 4.50 -9.61
CA THR A 54 -6.01 4.20 -11.04
C THR A 54 -6.52 2.78 -11.24
N CYS A 55 -7.54 2.65 -12.09
CA CYS A 55 -8.13 1.36 -12.42
C CYS A 55 -7.82 0.89 -13.83
N GLY A 56 -7.87 -0.43 -14.01
CA GLY A 56 -7.77 -1.09 -15.30
C GLY A 56 -9.14 -1.52 -15.81
N ARG A 57 -9.12 -2.49 -16.72
CA ARG A 57 -10.34 -3.11 -17.25
C ARG A 57 -11.20 -3.66 -16.10
N LEU A 58 -12.52 -3.53 -16.25
CA LEU A 58 -13.53 -3.99 -15.27
C LEU A 58 -13.44 -3.30 -13.89
N PHE A 59 -12.93 -2.06 -13.82
CA PHE A 59 -12.83 -1.29 -12.58
C PHE A 59 -11.98 -1.99 -11.49
N THR A 60 -10.93 -2.70 -11.90
CA THR A 60 -9.98 -3.34 -10.98
C THR A 60 -8.88 -2.35 -10.60
N LEU A 61 -8.47 -2.32 -9.32
CA LEU A 61 -7.39 -1.46 -8.86
C LEU A 61 -6.06 -1.91 -9.47
N ARG A 62 -5.36 -0.98 -10.13
CA ARG A 62 -4.05 -1.23 -10.76
C ARG A 62 -2.94 -0.43 -10.09
N GLU A 63 -3.24 0.80 -9.72
CA GLU A 63 -2.28 1.64 -8.98
C GLU A 63 -2.98 2.38 -7.85
N LEU A 64 -2.30 2.43 -6.70
CA LEU A 64 -2.66 3.28 -5.58
C LEU A 64 -1.48 4.20 -5.23
N ARG A 65 -1.69 5.52 -5.39
CA ARG A 65 -0.72 6.58 -5.14
C ARG A 65 -1.14 7.52 -4.02
N LEU A 66 -0.48 7.35 -2.89
CA LEU A 66 -0.73 8.04 -1.63
C LEU A 66 0.57 8.54 -0.99
N ASP A 67 1.60 8.79 -1.80
CA ASP A 67 2.86 9.34 -1.30
C ASP A 67 2.67 10.76 -0.73
N ASN A 68 3.51 11.15 0.23
CA ASN A 68 3.66 12.53 0.69
C ASN A 68 2.42 13.14 1.39
N ASN A 69 1.70 12.34 2.19
CA ASN A 69 0.47 12.78 2.85
C ASN A 69 0.55 12.75 4.38
N SER A 70 1.73 12.51 4.96
CA SER A 70 1.94 12.43 6.42
C SER A 70 1.06 11.39 7.12
N PHE A 71 0.54 10.39 6.39
CA PHE A 71 -0.36 9.38 6.93
C PHE A 71 0.29 8.57 8.05
N THR A 72 -0.47 8.28 9.10
CA THR A 72 -0.03 7.45 10.25
C THR A 72 -0.80 6.14 10.28
N GLY A 73 -0.37 5.19 11.11
CA GLY A 73 -0.99 3.85 11.22
C GLY A 73 -0.22 2.77 10.45
N ASN A 74 -0.81 1.59 10.35
CA ASN A 74 -0.17 0.42 9.72
C ASN A 74 -0.58 0.29 8.25
N ILE A 75 0.07 -0.60 7.50
CA ILE A 75 -0.43 -1.03 6.18
C ILE A 75 -1.42 -2.18 6.41
N PRO A 76 -2.67 -2.12 5.90
CA PRO A 76 -3.66 -3.13 6.21
C PRO A 76 -3.40 -4.40 5.40
N ALA A 77 -3.55 -5.57 6.02
CA ALA A 77 -3.45 -6.86 5.32
C ALA A 77 -4.44 -6.98 4.15
N THR A 78 -5.56 -6.26 4.18
CA THR A 78 -6.56 -6.24 3.10
C THR A 78 -6.02 -5.71 1.77
N ILE A 79 -4.88 -5.01 1.73
CA ILE A 79 -4.22 -4.64 0.47
C ILE A 79 -3.91 -5.87 -0.40
N MET A 80 -3.74 -7.04 0.22
CA MET A 80 -3.48 -8.30 -0.48
C MET A 80 -4.70 -8.80 -1.28
N ASN A 81 -5.90 -8.27 -1.03
CA ASN A 81 -7.08 -8.60 -1.83
C ASN A 81 -7.04 -7.96 -3.22
N CYS A 82 -6.21 -6.93 -3.42
CA CYS A 82 -6.05 -6.24 -4.70
C CYS A 82 -5.14 -7.04 -5.64
N SER A 83 -5.61 -8.21 -6.08
CA SER A 83 -4.84 -9.18 -6.88
C SER A 83 -4.31 -8.66 -8.23
N LYS A 84 -4.85 -7.53 -8.72
CA LYS A 84 -4.45 -6.87 -9.97
C LYS A 84 -3.57 -5.63 -9.74
N LEU A 85 -3.22 -5.33 -8.50
CA LEU A 85 -2.39 -4.19 -8.15
C LEU A 85 -0.98 -4.35 -8.74
N GLU A 86 -0.56 -3.35 -9.51
CA GLU A 86 0.76 -3.26 -10.14
C GLU A 86 1.69 -2.30 -9.41
N ALA A 87 1.14 -1.24 -8.83
CA ALA A 87 1.92 -0.21 -8.18
C ALA A 87 1.28 0.26 -6.87
N LEU A 88 2.07 0.21 -5.79
CA LEU A 88 1.70 0.70 -4.47
C LEU A 88 2.70 1.76 -4.01
N HIS A 89 2.20 2.97 -3.87
CA HIS A 89 2.95 4.18 -3.61
C HIS A 89 2.53 4.78 -2.27
N LEU A 90 3.31 4.51 -1.23
CA LEU A 90 3.07 4.94 0.15
C LEU A 90 4.28 5.68 0.75
N GLY A 91 5.21 6.13 -0.10
CA GLY A 91 6.44 6.79 0.35
C GLY A 91 6.18 8.14 1.01
N ARG A 92 7.11 8.62 1.84
CA ARG A 92 7.01 9.91 2.55
C ARG A 92 5.71 10.03 3.35
N ASN A 93 5.43 9.02 4.16
CA ASN A 93 4.37 9.05 5.15
C ASN A 93 4.98 8.73 6.54
N ASN A 94 4.12 8.67 7.56
CA ASN A 94 4.47 8.33 8.94
C ASN A 94 3.91 6.94 9.31
N LEU A 95 3.87 6.00 8.35
CA LEU A 95 3.35 4.66 8.57
C LEU A 95 4.29 3.85 9.48
N VAL A 96 3.71 3.02 10.34
CA VAL A 96 4.38 2.21 11.37
C VAL A 96 4.05 0.72 11.22
N GLY A 97 4.72 -0.12 11.99
CA GLY A 97 4.49 -1.56 12.03
C GLY A 97 5.10 -2.30 10.84
N LYS A 98 4.70 -3.57 10.65
CA LYS A 98 5.23 -4.44 9.60
C LYS A 98 4.57 -4.21 8.26
N ILE A 99 5.33 -4.50 7.20
CA ILE A 99 4.77 -4.75 5.87
C ILE A 99 4.03 -6.10 5.95
N PRO A 100 2.79 -6.23 5.43
CA PRO A 100 2.07 -7.50 5.45
C PRO A 100 2.89 -8.62 4.78
N ASP A 101 3.05 -9.75 5.47
CA ASP A 101 3.95 -10.84 5.03
C ASP A 101 3.60 -11.38 3.63
N GLY A 102 2.31 -11.36 3.27
CA GLY A 102 1.82 -11.81 1.95
C GLY A 102 1.92 -10.76 0.84
N ILE A 103 2.53 -9.59 1.06
CA ILE A 103 2.68 -8.57 0.01
C ILE A 103 3.40 -9.12 -1.23
N GLY A 104 4.33 -10.06 -1.03
CA GLY A 104 5.07 -10.73 -2.11
C GLY A 104 4.23 -11.73 -2.93
N LEU A 105 3.01 -12.06 -2.48
CA LEU A 105 2.07 -12.93 -3.21
C LEU A 105 1.26 -12.17 -4.27
N LEU A 106 1.33 -10.83 -4.27
CA LEU A 106 0.72 -10.00 -5.30
C LEU A 106 1.51 -10.13 -6.60
N SER A 107 1.21 -11.15 -7.38
CA SER A 107 1.94 -11.52 -8.61
C SER A 107 2.05 -10.43 -9.68
N MET A 108 1.17 -9.42 -9.66
CA MET A 108 1.20 -8.30 -10.59
C MET A 108 1.98 -7.08 -10.05
N LEU A 109 2.31 -7.06 -8.76
CA LEU A 109 2.95 -5.92 -8.11
C LEU A 109 4.39 -5.77 -8.60
N SER A 110 4.61 -4.72 -9.38
CA SER A 110 5.91 -4.39 -9.97
C SER A 110 6.60 -3.25 -9.21
N PHE A 111 5.82 -2.35 -8.59
CA PHE A 111 6.34 -1.19 -7.87
C PHE A 111 5.81 -1.16 -6.44
N LEU A 112 6.72 -1.28 -5.46
CA LEU A 112 6.42 -1.12 -4.04
C LEU A 112 7.28 0.00 -3.45
N ILE A 113 6.68 1.17 -3.29
CA ILE A 113 7.38 2.39 -2.89
C ILE A 113 7.00 2.73 -1.44
N LEU A 114 7.90 2.42 -0.51
CA LEU A 114 7.67 2.55 0.94
C LEU A 114 8.70 3.45 1.66
N TYR A 115 9.58 4.10 0.90
CA TYR A 115 10.68 4.91 1.46
C TYR A 115 10.15 6.06 2.34
N VAL A 116 10.95 6.45 3.35
CA VAL A 116 10.58 7.54 4.28
C VAL A 116 9.23 7.24 4.95
N ASN A 117 9.22 6.14 5.72
CA ASN A 117 8.20 5.73 6.69
C ASN A 117 8.91 5.16 7.93
N ILE A 118 8.16 4.75 8.96
CA ILE A 118 8.65 4.18 10.22
C ILE A 118 8.29 2.67 10.30
N LEU A 119 8.36 1.99 9.16
CA LEU A 119 8.04 0.57 9.06
C LEU A 119 9.14 -0.29 9.72
N GLU A 120 8.72 -1.30 10.46
CA GLU A 120 9.58 -2.31 11.06
C GLU A 120 10.46 -2.98 10.00
N GLY A 121 11.70 -3.34 10.34
CA GLY A 121 12.68 -3.90 9.42
C GLY A 121 13.30 -2.88 8.44
N ILE A 122 12.58 -1.83 8.01
CA ILE A 122 13.17 -0.72 7.24
C ILE A 122 13.96 0.21 8.18
N GLN A 123 13.39 0.53 9.34
CA GLN A 123 14.05 1.37 10.35
C GLN A 123 15.32 0.71 10.90
N ASP A 124 15.29 -0.59 11.15
CA ASP A 124 16.47 -1.33 11.65
C ASP A 124 17.61 -1.30 10.63
N LYS A 125 17.31 -1.48 9.35
CA LYS A 125 18.31 -1.35 8.26
C LYS A 125 18.90 0.06 8.20
N LYS A 126 18.08 1.10 8.37
CA LYS A 126 18.56 2.49 8.40
C LYS A 126 19.46 2.76 9.60
N LYS A 127 19.08 2.32 10.80
CA LYS A 127 19.88 2.47 12.02
C LYS A 127 21.24 1.79 11.87
N ASN A 128 21.25 0.55 11.41
CA ASN A 128 22.49 -0.22 11.19
C ASN A 128 23.38 0.45 10.12
N ALA A 129 22.80 1.00 9.05
CA ALA A 129 23.56 1.73 8.04
C ALA A 129 24.18 3.02 8.60
N GLN A 130 23.46 3.75 9.46
CA GLN A 130 23.97 4.95 10.11
C GLN A 130 25.10 4.63 11.10
N GLU A 131 24.97 3.56 11.89
CA GLU A 131 26.02 3.10 12.81
C GLU A 131 27.31 2.73 12.07
N LYS A 132 27.19 1.98 10.95
CA LYS A 132 28.35 1.67 10.09
C LYS A 132 29.01 2.93 9.53
N LYS A 133 28.22 3.94 9.14
CA LYS A 133 28.74 5.23 8.67
C LYS A 133 29.48 5.98 9.77
N ASN A 134 28.93 6.00 10.99
CA ASN A 134 29.57 6.62 12.15
C ASN A 134 30.89 5.91 12.52
N LEU A 135 30.91 4.58 12.47
CA LEU A 135 32.11 3.79 12.75
C LEU A 135 33.20 4.02 11.69
N SER A 136 32.83 4.06 10.40
CA SER A 136 33.74 4.39 9.31
C SER A 136 34.33 5.80 9.47
N GLN A 137 33.51 6.78 9.89
CA GLN A 137 33.98 8.13 10.13
C GLN A 137 34.96 8.19 11.31
N HIS A 138 34.66 7.47 12.40
CA HIS A 138 35.55 7.41 13.55
C HIS A 138 36.92 6.85 13.16
N MET A 139 36.98 5.71 12.46
CA MET A 139 38.24 5.10 12.03
C MET A 139 39.09 6.02 11.12
N LYS A 140 38.45 6.83 10.25
CA LYS A 140 39.16 7.79 9.41
C LYS A 140 39.81 8.90 10.23
N THR A 141 39.12 9.41 11.25
CA THR A 141 39.67 10.43 12.14
C THR A 141 40.79 9.87 13.03
N SER A 142 40.73 8.60 13.42
CA SER A 142 41.76 7.93 14.23
C SER A 142 43.09 7.71 13.50
N LEU A 143 43.06 7.59 12.16
CA LEU A 143 44.25 7.34 11.32
C LEU A 143 44.93 8.63 10.82
N GLN A 144 44.36 9.79 11.13
CA GLN A 144 44.90 11.12 10.76
C GLN A 144 45.65 11.80 11.92
N LEU A 145 45.91 11.08 13.01
CA LEU A 145 46.78 11.43 14.14
C LEU A 145 48.00 10.51 14.13
#